data_AF-A0A8T6M3Z8-F1
#
_entry.id   AF-A0A8T6M3Z8-F1
#
_cell.length_a   1.000
_cell.length_b   1.000
_cell.length_c   1.000
_cell.angle_alpha   90.00
_cell.angle_beta   90.00
_cell.angle_gamma   90.00
#
_symmetry.space_group_name_H-M   'P 1'
#
loop_
_entity.id
_entity.type
_entity.pdbx_description
1 polymer ?
#
loop_
_entity_poly.entity_id
_entity_poly.type
_entity_poly.pdbx_seq_one_letter_code
_entity_poly.pdbx_strand_id
1 'polypeptide(L)'
;MKKIVFLVLIVVLISGCTTNEPTGHVTKKSTVVMEDEKRMEVYFCPQDGCREKLAGLLKSAKQSIHCALFDLDLPEVKDALKRDDIDVKLVTDVDNEKSSAELKPVVNFGYQLTHNKFCVVDG
;
A
#
# COMPACT_ATOMS: atom_id res chain seq x y z
N MET A 1 -22.59 37.87 -39.25
CA MET A 1 -23.25 36.59 -38.94
C MET A 1 -22.25 35.46 -38.66
N LYS A 2 -21.34 35.11 -39.59
CA LYS A 2 -20.35 34.02 -39.38
C LYS A 2 -19.47 34.16 -38.12
N LYS A 3 -19.01 35.38 -37.78
CA LYS A 3 -18.21 35.64 -36.56
C LYS A 3 -18.98 35.44 -35.25
N ILE A 4 -20.28 35.75 -35.25
CA ILE A 4 -21.17 35.56 -34.09
C ILE A 4 -21.45 34.07 -33.89
N VAL A 5 -21.70 33.34 -34.98
CA VAL A 5 -21.86 31.87 -34.94
C VAL A 5 -20.59 31.20 -34.43
N PHE A 6 -19.41 31.65 -34.87
CA PHE A 6 -18.13 31.11 -34.41
C PHE A 6 -17.88 31.39 -32.92
N LEU A 7 -18.24 32.58 -32.43
CA LEU A 7 -18.14 32.93 -31.02
C LEU A 7 -19.06 32.06 -30.14
N VAL A 8 -20.30 31.84 -30.58
CA VAL A 8 -21.26 30.97 -29.88
C VAL A 8 -20.76 29.53 -29.84
N LEU A 9 -20.18 29.03 -30.94
CA LEU A 9 -19.62 27.68 -30.99
C LEU A 9 -18.46 27.49 -30.00
N ILE A 10 -17.60 28.51 -29.85
CA ILE A 10 -16.50 28.50 -28.88
C ILE A 10 -17.04 28.50 -27.45
N VAL A 11 -18.05 29.32 -27.12
CA VAL A 11 -18.65 29.34 -25.76
C VAL A 11 -19.28 27.99 -25.40
N VAL A 12 -19.93 27.32 -26.35
CA VAL A 12 -20.50 25.98 -26.15
C VAL A 12 -19.40 24.93 -25.90
N LEU A 13 -18.28 25.00 -26.62
CA LEU A 13 -17.16 24.07 -26.43
C LEU A 13 -16.46 24.26 -25.07
N ILE A 14 -16.34 25.48 -24.57
CA ILE A 14 -15.70 25.76 -23.26
C ILE A 14 -16.63 25.36 -22.10
N SER A 15 -17.95 25.42 -22.30
CA SER A 15 -18.95 25.05 -21.28
C SER A 15 -19.13 23.54 -21.13
N GLY A 16 -18.62 22.73 -22.07
CA GLY A 16 -18.64 21.27 -22.00
C GLY A 16 -17.62 20.66 -21.03
N CYS A 17 -16.68 21.46 -20.53
CA CYS A 17 -15.75 21.06 -19.47
C CYS A 17 -16.37 21.27 -18.09
N THR A 18 -17.57 20.72 -17.84
CA THR A 18 -17.97 20.47 -16.46
C THR A 18 -17.20 19.26 -16.00
N THR A 19 -16.35 19.42 -14.99
CA THR A 19 -15.76 18.29 -14.26
C THR A 19 -16.92 17.47 -13.70
N ASN A 20 -17.28 16.41 -14.41
CA ASN A 20 -18.05 15.32 -13.82
C ASN A 20 -17.12 14.76 -12.75
N GLU A 21 -17.18 15.30 -11.54
CA GLU A 21 -16.66 14.56 -10.39
C GLU A 21 -17.36 13.21 -10.44
N PRO A 22 -16.62 12.10 -10.43
CA PRO A 22 -17.23 10.79 -10.35
C PRO A 22 -18.16 10.80 -9.13
N THR A 23 -19.47 10.67 -9.36
CA THR A 23 -20.48 10.45 -8.32
C THR A 23 -20.35 9.06 -7.67
N GLY A 24 -19.24 8.35 -7.95
CA GLY A 24 -18.80 7.27 -7.10
C GLY A 24 -18.71 7.80 -5.69
N HIS A 25 -19.36 7.12 -4.75
CA HIS A 25 -19.23 7.42 -3.33
C HIS A 25 -17.75 7.59 -3.00
N VAL A 26 -17.30 8.84 -2.89
CA VAL A 26 -16.06 9.17 -2.21
C VAL A 26 -16.36 8.81 -0.77
N THR A 27 -16.07 7.55 -0.42
CA THR A 27 -16.02 7.12 0.96
C THR A 27 -15.00 8.03 1.61
N LYS A 28 -15.55 8.98 2.36
CA LYS A 28 -14.91 9.90 3.28
C LYS A 28 -13.55 9.34 3.73
N LYS A 29 -12.50 10.14 3.51
CA LYS A 29 -11.12 9.99 4.02
C LYS A 29 -11.07 9.03 5.22
N SER A 30 -10.33 7.92 5.05
CA SER A 30 -10.12 6.84 6.02
C SER A 30 -10.33 7.31 7.46
N THR A 31 -11.43 6.87 8.05
CA THR A 31 -11.79 7.22 9.42
C THR A 31 -10.81 6.47 10.31
N VAL A 32 -10.00 7.20 11.07
CA VAL A 32 -9.21 6.60 12.15
C VAL A 32 -10.20 5.90 13.08
N VAL A 33 -10.08 4.58 13.18
CA VAL A 33 -10.88 3.79 14.12
C VAL A 33 -10.07 3.65 15.40
N MET A 34 -10.72 3.83 16.55
CA MET A 34 -10.08 3.63 17.85
C MET A 34 -10.52 2.27 18.39
N GLU A 35 -9.56 1.42 18.75
CA GLU A 35 -9.79 0.17 19.49
C GLU A 35 -8.92 0.25 20.75
N ASP A 36 -9.51 0.19 21.94
CA ASP A 36 -8.80 0.30 23.22
C ASP A 36 -7.80 1.48 23.30
N GLU A 37 -8.24 2.68 22.88
CA GLU A 37 -7.42 3.90 22.79
C GLU A 37 -6.25 3.83 21.79
N LYS A 38 -6.10 2.72 21.05
CA LYS A 38 -5.12 2.58 19.98
C LYS A 38 -5.71 3.09 18.67
N ARG A 39 -4.85 3.83 17.95
CA ARG A 39 -5.17 4.38 16.65
C ARG A 39 -5.03 3.30 15.58
N MET A 40 -6.14 2.91 14.95
CA MET A 40 -6.13 2.08 13.76
C MET A 40 -6.22 2.93 12.50
N GLU A 41 -5.35 2.63 11.55
CA GLU A 41 -5.34 3.25 10.22
C GLU A 41 -5.61 2.19 9.16
N VAL A 42 -6.59 2.46 8.30
CA VAL A 42 -6.99 1.55 7.22
C VAL A 42 -6.67 2.20 5.88
N TYR A 43 -6.12 1.43 4.95
CA TYR A 43 -5.70 1.91 3.64
C TYR A 43 -6.25 0.98 2.55
N PHE A 44 -6.77 1.57 1.47
CA PHE A 44 -7.32 0.89 0.31
C PHE A 44 -6.47 1.19 -0.93
N CYS A 45 -5.99 0.13 -1.58
CA CYS A 45 -5.15 0.25 -2.76
C CYS A 45 -5.95 0.15 -4.07
N PRO A 46 -5.54 0.88 -5.11
CA PRO A 46 -4.31 1.68 -5.19
C PRO A 46 -4.40 3.12 -4.64
N GLN A 47 -5.59 3.59 -4.26
CA GLN A 47 -5.89 5.01 -3.96
C GLN A 47 -5.05 5.59 -2.82
N ASP A 48 -4.77 4.79 -1.80
CA ASP A 48 -4.06 5.25 -0.60
C ASP A 48 -2.54 5.03 -0.62
N GLY A 49 -1.98 4.50 -1.72
CA GLY A 49 -0.53 4.26 -1.83
C GLY A 49 -0.02 3.30 -0.75
N CYS A 50 -0.63 2.12 -0.61
CA CYS A 50 -0.30 1.20 0.49
C CYS A 50 1.15 0.70 0.45
N ARG A 51 1.77 0.67 -0.74
CA ARG A 51 3.20 0.34 -0.89
C ARG A 51 4.06 1.33 -0.11
N GLU A 52 3.85 2.61 -0.34
CA GLU A 52 4.62 3.69 0.29
C GLU A 52 4.30 3.77 1.79
N LYS A 53 3.04 3.55 2.16
CA LYS A 53 2.62 3.48 3.57
C LYS A 53 3.29 2.33 4.33
N LEU A 54 3.28 1.12 3.77
CA LEU A 54 3.91 -0.04 4.37
C LEU A 54 5.42 0.13 4.45
N ALA A 55 6.08 0.51 3.35
CA ALA A 55 7.52 0.75 3.35
C ALA A 55 7.92 1.85 4.35
N GLY A 56 7.13 2.92 4.44
CA GLY A 56 7.35 4.00 5.42
C GLY A 56 7.23 3.54 6.87
N LEU A 57 6.22 2.72 7.18
CA LEU A 57 6.06 2.12 8.52
C LEU A 57 7.28 1.26 8.88
N LEU A 58 7.69 0.35 7.99
CA LEU A 58 8.84 -0.52 8.20
C LEU A 58 10.13 0.28 8.37
N LYS A 59 10.34 1.34 7.57
CA LYS A 59 11.50 2.24 7.70
C LYS A 59 11.51 3.02 9.02
N SER A 60 10.35 3.23 9.64
CA SER A 60 10.25 3.95 10.91
C SER A 60 10.71 3.13 12.13
N ALA A 61 10.77 1.79 12.01
CA ALA A 61 11.14 0.86 13.07
C ALA A 61 12.50 1.18 13.72
N LYS A 62 12.59 0.98 15.03
CA LYS A 62 13.76 1.32 15.85
C LYS A 62 14.44 0.12 16.52
N GLN A 63 13.74 -0.99 16.67
CA GLN A 63 14.21 -2.14 17.44
C GLN A 63 14.03 -3.47 16.68
N SER A 64 12.85 -3.70 16.09
CA SER A 64 12.57 -4.98 15.42
C SER A 64 11.50 -4.89 14.35
N ILE A 65 11.59 -5.80 13.37
CA ILE A 65 10.57 -6.05 12.35
C ILE A 65 10.44 -7.55 12.17
N HIS A 66 9.31 -8.13 12.56
CA HIS A 66 9.03 -9.56 12.37
C HIS A 66 7.82 -9.71 11.45
N CYS A 67 8.02 -10.30 10.29
CA CYS A 67 7.00 -10.43 9.26
C CYS A 67 6.69 -11.89 8.93
N ALA A 68 5.42 -12.16 8.62
CA ALA A 68 4.98 -13.36 7.93
C ALA A 68 4.24 -12.95 6.66
N LEU A 69 4.90 -13.10 5.52
CA LEU A 69 4.42 -12.65 4.20
C LEU A 69 4.42 -13.83 3.24
N PHE A 70 3.27 -14.08 2.62
CA PHE A 70 3.13 -15.16 1.63
C PHE A 70 4.03 -14.97 0.41
N ASP A 71 4.04 -13.76 -0.15
CA ASP A 71 4.82 -13.40 -1.32
C ASP A 71 5.30 -11.96 -1.15
N LEU A 72 6.55 -11.70 -1.47
CA LEU A 72 7.19 -10.42 -1.29
C LEU A 72 7.82 -10.01 -2.62
N ASP A 73 7.09 -9.23 -3.42
CA ASP A 73 7.53 -8.76 -4.73
C ASP A 73 7.63 -7.23 -4.86
N LEU A 74 7.26 -6.50 -3.80
CA LEU A 74 7.36 -5.04 -3.77
C LEU A 74 8.81 -4.59 -3.44
N PRO A 75 9.54 -3.96 -4.38
CA PRO A 75 10.94 -3.60 -4.17
C PRO A 75 11.16 -2.67 -2.96
N GLU A 76 10.24 -1.74 -2.73
CA GLU A 76 10.31 -0.75 -1.64
C GLU A 76 10.12 -1.39 -0.27
N VAL A 77 9.34 -2.49 -0.21
CA VAL A 77 9.16 -3.27 1.01
C VAL A 77 10.39 -4.15 1.24
N LYS A 78 10.92 -4.79 0.18
CA LYS A 78 12.21 -5.53 0.27
C LYS A 78 13.33 -4.64 0.77
N ASP A 79 13.45 -3.43 0.22
CA ASP A 79 14.42 -2.43 0.63
C ASP A 79 14.24 -2.02 2.10
N ALA A 80 13.00 -1.77 2.54
CA ALA A 80 12.71 -1.43 3.93
C ALA A 80 13.11 -2.53 4.94
N LEU A 81 13.11 -3.79 4.51
CA LEU A 81 13.50 -4.95 5.33
C LEU A 81 15.02 -5.22 5.32
N LYS A 82 15.80 -4.61 4.41
CA LYS A 82 17.27 -4.74 4.36
C LYS A 82 17.93 -3.85 5.41
N ARG A 83 17.78 -4.23 6.67
CA ARG A 83 18.30 -3.50 7.83
C ARG A 83 19.18 -4.42 8.66
N ASP A 84 20.41 -3.98 8.90
CA ASP A 84 21.39 -4.71 9.73
C ASP A 84 21.52 -4.10 11.14
N ASP A 85 20.89 -2.94 11.39
CA ASP A 85 20.95 -2.20 12.64
C ASP A 85 19.83 -2.54 13.63
N ILE A 86 18.84 -3.34 13.21
CA ILE A 86 17.70 -3.80 14.03
C ILE A 86 17.41 -5.29 13.78
N ASP A 87 16.63 -5.94 14.65
CA ASP A 87 16.27 -7.36 14.51
C ASP A 87 15.18 -7.56 13.44
N VAL A 88 15.56 -8.03 12.25
CA VAL A 88 14.62 -8.33 11.15
C VAL A 88 14.47 -9.83 10.94
N LYS A 89 13.22 -10.31 10.94
CA LYS A 89 12.87 -11.72 10.68
C LYS A 89 11.73 -11.81 9.68
N LEU A 90 11.86 -12.73 8.72
CA LEU A 90 10.85 -12.98 7.70
C LEU A 90 10.51 -14.47 7.67
N VAL A 91 9.22 -14.77 7.74
CA VAL A 91 8.67 -16.09 7.42
C VAL A 91 7.95 -15.99 6.08
N THR A 92 8.25 -16.90 5.15
CA THR A 92 7.61 -16.98 3.84
C THR A 92 7.24 -18.42 3.48
N ASP A 93 6.41 -18.57 2.46
CA ASP A 93 6.07 -19.87 1.89
C ASP A 93 7.21 -20.39 0.99
N VAL A 94 7.42 -21.71 0.98
CA VAL A 94 8.48 -22.36 0.19
C VAL A 94 8.37 -22.03 -1.30
N ASP A 95 7.15 -21.94 -1.82
CA ASP A 95 6.94 -21.67 -3.24
C ASP A 95 7.38 -20.24 -3.62
N ASN A 96 7.47 -19.33 -2.65
CA ASN A 96 7.80 -17.91 -2.84
C ASN A 96 9.14 -17.49 -2.24
N GLU A 97 9.96 -18.43 -1.73
CA GLU A 97 11.27 -18.13 -1.13
C GLU A 97 12.16 -17.27 -2.05
N LYS A 98 12.17 -17.59 -3.34
CA LYS A 98 13.02 -16.92 -4.35
C LYS A 98 12.81 -15.41 -4.42
N SER A 99 11.59 -14.94 -4.15
CA SER A 99 11.26 -13.53 -4.19
C SER A 99 11.99 -12.73 -3.10
N SER A 100 12.38 -13.39 -2.00
CA SER A 100 12.93 -12.76 -0.79
C SER A 100 14.24 -13.37 -0.33
N ALA A 101 14.90 -14.16 -1.18
CA ALA A 101 16.11 -14.92 -0.83
C ALA A 101 17.22 -14.05 -0.22
N GLU A 102 17.34 -12.78 -0.64
CA GLU A 102 18.36 -11.88 -0.09
C GLU A 102 18.10 -11.47 1.38
N LEU A 103 16.87 -11.64 1.87
CA LEU A 103 16.48 -11.41 3.26
C LEU A 103 16.67 -12.66 4.14
N LYS A 104 17.12 -13.78 3.55
CA LYS A 104 17.35 -15.08 4.24
C LYS A 104 16.13 -15.50 5.09
N PRO A 105 14.93 -15.62 4.48
CA PRO A 105 13.71 -15.92 5.22
C PRO A 105 13.76 -17.32 5.84
N VAL A 106 13.01 -17.50 6.94
CA VAL A 106 12.61 -18.83 7.39
C VAL A 106 11.47 -19.30 6.49
N VAL A 107 11.67 -20.46 5.87
CA VAL A 107 10.71 -21.03 4.93
C VAL A 107 9.76 -21.99 5.64
N ASN A 108 8.45 -21.83 5.43
CA ASN A 108 7.44 -22.76 5.92
C ASN A 108 7.02 -23.74 4.81
N PHE A 109 7.03 -25.04 5.15
CA PHE A 109 6.69 -26.16 4.26
C PHE A 109 5.29 -26.72 4.51
N GLY A 110 4.43 -25.97 5.22
CA GLY A 110 3.09 -26.42 5.57
C GLY A 110 2.22 -26.72 4.35
N TYR A 111 1.53 -27.87 4.36
CA TYR A 111 0.57 -28.28 3.31
C TYR A 111 -0.61 -27.30 3.11
N GLN A 112 -0.82 -26.39 4.06
CA GLN A 112 -1.80 -25.32 4.00
C GLN A 112 -1.03 -24.02 3.77
N LEU A 113 -0.89 -23.63 2.50
CA LEU A 113 -0.22 -22.43 2.00
C LEU A 113 -0.28 -21.29 3.03
N THR A 114 0.90 -20.81 3.45
CA THR A 114 1.05 -19.85 4.54
C THR A 114 0.63 -18.45 4.07
N HIS A 115 -0.68 -18.20 3.97
CA HIS A 115 -1.23 -17.00 3.33
C HIS A 115 -1.20 -15.72 4.20
N ASN A 116 -0.30 -15.68 5.19
CA ASN A 116 -0.12 -14.57 6.12
C ASN A 116 0.39 -13.30 5.42
N LYS A 117 -0.04 -12.14 5.91
CA LYS A 117 0.26 -10.81 5.36
C LYS A 117 0.35 -9.79 6.50
N PHE A 118 1.20 -10.06 7.48
CA PHE A 118 1.35 -9.19 8.65
C PHE A 118 2.82 -9.01 9.03
N CYS A 119 3.06 -7.90 9.72
CA CYS A 119 4.33 -7.61 10.38
C CYS A 119 4.05 -7.05 11.77
N VAL A 120 4.93 -7.36 12.71
CA VAL A 120 5.01 -6.76 14.04
C VAL A 120 6.25 -5.87 14.06
N VAL A 121 6.10 -4.62 14.53
CA VAL A 121 7.15 -3.60 14.50
C VAL A 121 7.37 -3.09 15.92
N ASP A 122 8.61 -3.17 16.40
CA ASP A 122 9.05 -2.66 17.71
C ASP A 122 8.32 -3.24 18.95
N GLY A 123 7.78 -4.48 18.85
CA GLY A 123 7.20 -5.21 19.99
C GLY A 123 5.88 -5.90 19.69
#